data_AF-A0AAU3HNS1-F1
#
_entry.id   AF-A0AAU3HNS1-F1
#
_cell.length_a   1.000
_cell.length_b   1.000
_cell.length_c   1.000
_cell.angle_alpha   90.00
_cell.angle_beta   90.00
_cell.angle_gamma   90.00
#
_symmetry.space_group_name_H-M   'P 1'
#
loop_
_entity.id
_entity.type
_entity.pdbx_description
1 polymer ?
#
loop_
_entity_poly.entity_id
_entity_poly.type
_entity_poly.pdbx_seq_one_letter_code
_entity_poly.pdbx_strand_id
1 'polypeptide(L)'
;MSPTPAQRRLRDDPRTAEVAVREIVPLPLRQAEALLRTLGSRERVIALYHQGLGYAALTTDALILLNGETPARVDRPLVIMRPAHGAASRVDVSVKGRRITVWGSLIDPSGDLLPGTGNAAQGSTADDPRLAAVVAGEKLSLPDDHKKALLAELGPGESVRSLYHCGWGYAALTGRGLVLLRSLMAPKATRVPEPVSILRREHGILDSTVIVVDGKEHKLHGSTLDPKGELLAETGEMLPAGSVVRPHGRARVWAWARRRPILASMVAMTMVSAAWGAGHETPARAGADGPVAVRDFKGTALTTAVAAARRQSWMAVTTADASSSFRPVKDSAPGWRVCFQTPSRRETVRPAVRVLTLYAVPEKEACPTRLLGPRRIVMPDLRGESFREASRAVDDLGFVYTAAFHAHTGERLDHGSRDVDDWRVCRQQPAPDREVLLSTRADLWLIGPGDSCTKPSPKPSPKPKPKPKPKPKPKSKPRTEPKPGTEGTSGSATAGGASGGGTGSGGSTGGSSGTSGGTTGGTGGGSGIGFGQYCSPVGATATTADGRPAKCFMGRDGQARWGYNSG
;
A
#
# COMPACT_ATOMS: atom_id res chain seq x y z
N MET A 1 -22.83 15.02 8.97
CA MET A 1 -22.69 13.64 9.51
C MET A 1 -22.70 13.73 11.02
N SER A 2 -23.47 12.90 11.71
CA SER A 2 -23.46 12.87 13.19
C SER A 2 -22.09 12.41 13.70
N PRO A 3 -21.58 12.96 14.81
CA PRO A 3 -20.28 12.58 15.34
C PRO A 3 -20.27 11.08 15.72
N THR A 4 -19.14 10.42 15.47
CA THR A 4 -18.97 9.01 15.89
C THR A 4 -18.93 8.92 17.43
N PRO A 5 -19.18 7.73 18.02
CA PRO A 5 -19.02 7.56 19.47
C PRO A 5 -17.62 7.95 19.99
N ALA A 6 -16.59 7.69 19.19
CA ALA A 6 -15.21 8.09 19.50
C ALA A 6 -15.06 9.62 19.53
N GLN A 7 -15.61 10.31 18.51
CA GLN A 7 -15.57 11.77 18.44
C GLN A 7 -16.35 12.43 19.57
N ARG A 8 -17.53 11.90 19.95
CA ARG A 8 -18.26 12.41 21.12
C ARG A 8 -17.40 12.31 22.38
N ARG A 9 -16.83 11.13 22.63
CA ARG A 9 -16.03 10.90 23.83
C ARG A 9 -14.78 11.78 23.91
N LEU A 10 -14.12 12.05 22.76
CA LEU A 10 -12.99 12.99 22.71
C LEU A 10 -13.45 14.46 22.83
N ARG A 11 -14.67 14.81 22.42
CA ARG A 11 -15.22 16.15 22.59
C ARG A 11 -15.64 16.43 24.04
N ASP A 12 -16.09 15.40 24.75
CA ASP A 12 -16.55 15.53 26.14
C ASP A 12 -15.39 15.61 27.15
N ASP A 13 -14.18 15.16 26.79
CA ASP A 13 -12.98 15.29 27.64
C ASP A 13 -12.24 16.62 27.35
N PRO A 14 -12.06 17.52 28.34
CA PRO A 14 -11.46 18.83 28.14
C PRO A 14 -10.01 18.77 27.62
N ARG A 15 -9.31 17.64 27.82
CA ARG A 15 -7.94 17.44 27.34
C ARG A 15 -7.86 17.19 25.83
N THR A 16 -8.96 16.77 25.21
CA THR A 16 -9.04 16.45 23.77
C THR A 16 -10.08 17.27 23.00
N ALA A 17 -10.94 18.02 23.70
CA ALA A 17 -12.09 18.72 23.12
C ALA A 17 -11.71 19.65 21.97
N GLU A 18 -10.68 20.49 22.16
CA GLU A 18 -10.25 21.45 21.13
C GLU A 18 -9.80 20.77 19.84
N VAL A 19 -9.00 19.71 19.96
CA VAL A 19 -8.53 18.94 18.82
C VAL A 19 -9.68 18.19 18.16
N ALA A 20 -10.58 17.56 18.92
CA ALA A 20 -11.71 16.81 18.38
C ALA A 20 -12.79 17.67 17.68
N VAL A 21 -12.75 18.99 17.86
CA VAL A 21 -13.57 19.94 17.08
C VAL A 21 -12.95 20.22 15.71
N ARG A 22 -11.62 20.33 15.63
CA ARG A 22 -10.89 20.74 14.42
C ARG A 22 -10.40 19.56 13.58
N GLU A 23 -10.04 18.45 14.22
CA GLU A 23 -9.62 17.20 13.59
C GLU A 23 -10.82 16.31 13.23
N ILE A 24 -10.87 15.88 11.98
CA ILE A 24 -11.79 14.85 11.48
C ILE A 24 -11.03 13.55 11.24
N VAL A 25 -9.95 13.30 11.99
CA VAL A 25 -9.25 12.01 11.91
C VAL A 25 -10.20 10.92 12.47
N PRO A 26 -10.57 9.91 11.65
CA PRO A 26 -11.50 8.87 12.08
C PRO A 26 -10.76 7.92 13.02
N LEU A 27 -10.69 8.27 14.31
CA LEU A 27 -10.08 7.44 15.34
C LEU A 27 -11.08 6.35 15.78
N PRO A 28 -10.77 5.05 15.65
CA PRO A 28 -11.53 3.96 16.26
C PRO A 28 -11.80 4.19 17.75
N LEU A 29 -13.00 3.81 18.21
CA LEU A 29 -13.43 4.00 19.61
C LEU A 29 -12.42 3.43 20.63
N ARG A 30 -11.87 2.24 20.36
CA ARG A 30 -10.86 1.62 21.23
C ARG A 30 -9.59 2.46 21.35
N GLN A 31 -9.15 3.11 20.28
CA GLN A 31 -7.96 3.97 20.29
C GLN A 31 -8.25 5.31 20.98
N ALA A 32 -9.47 5.85 20.85
CA ALA A 32 -9.90 7.01 21.63
C ALA A 32 -9.89 6.72 23.14
N GLU A 33 -10.44 5.57 23.56
CA GLU A 33 -10.42 5.14 24.97
C GLU A 33 -9.01 4.83 25.48
N ALA A 34 -8.14 4.30 24.62
CA ALA A 34 -6.75 4.08 24.96
C ALA A 34 -6.01 5.42 25.16
N LEU A 35 -6.21 6.38 24.26
CA LEU A 35 -5.66 7.73 24.37
C LEU A 35 -6.08 8.41 25.69
N LEU A 36 -7.38 8.44 25.99
CA LEU A 36 -7.90 9.10 27.20
C LEU A 36 -7.37 8.49 28.52
N ARG A 37 -7.09 7.19 28.52
CA ARG A 37 -6.46 6.49 29.66
C ARG A 37 -4.97 6.75 29.79
N THR A 38 -4.28 7.01 28.68
CA THR A 38 -2.83 7.28 28.66
C THR A 38 -2.51 8.75 28.95
N LEU A 39 -3.45 9.67 28.69
CA LEU A 39 -3.28 11.09 28.98
C LEU A 39 -3.13 11.34 30.49
N GLY A 40 -2.13 12.14 30.86
CA GLY A 40 -2.00 12.70 32.19
C GLY A 40 -3.18 13.61 32.57
N SER A 41 -3.35 13.90 33.86
CA SER A 41 -4.47 14.72 34.35
C SER A 41 -4.43 16.17 33.86
N ARG A 42 -3.23 16.71 33.56
CA ARG A 42 -3.02 18.07 33.05
C ARG A 42 -2.60 18.13 31.58
N GLU A 43 -2.41 16.97 30.97
CA GLU A 43 -1.89 16.85 29.62
C GLU A 43 -3.00 17.13 28.59
N ARG A 44 -2.72 17.97 27.59
CA ARG A 44 -3.66 18.30 26.52
C ARG A 44 -3.16 17.75 25.19
N VAL A 45 -4.06 17.21 24.37
CA VAL A 45 -3.74 16.82 22.98
C VAL A 45 -3.68 18.09 22.13
N ILE A 46 -2.62 18.22 21.33
CA ILE A 46 -2.35 19.36 20.45
C ILE A 46 -2.70 19.00 19.00
N ALA A 47 -2.38 17.79 18.56
CA ALA A 47 -2.63 17.32 17.21
C ALA A 47 -2.79 15.79 17.14
N LEU A 48 -3.52 15.30 16.13
CA LEU A 48 -3.68 13.88 15.83
C LEU A 48 -3.07 13.57 14.47
N TYR A 49 -2.23 12.54 14.40
CA TYR A 49 -1.55 12.12 13.18
C TYR A 49 -1.91 10.68 12.82
N HIS A 50 -1.80 10.36 11.54
CA HIS A 50 -1.70 9.00 11.05
C HIS A 50 -0.29 8.46 11.22
N GLN A 51 -0.16 7.17 11.57
CA GLN A 51 1.11 6.48 11.73
C GLN A 51 1.02 5.07 11.13
N GLY A 52 1.40 4.90 9.87
CA GLY A 52 1.29 3.60 9.19
C GLY A 52 -0.17 3.17 9.06
N LEU A 53 -0.52 2.05 9.69
CA LEU A 53 -1.90 1.55 9.81
C LEU A 53 -2.63 2.00 11.08
N GLY A 54 -2.01 2.85 11.91
CA GLY A 54 -2.64 3.38 13.11
C GLY A 54 -2.47 4.89 13.24
N TYR A 55 -2.37 5.36 14.49
CA TYR A 55 -2.53 6.78 14.83
C TYR A 55 -1.52 7.19 15.91
N ALA A 56 -1.22 8.48 15.97
CA ALA A 56 -0.44 9.07 17.04
C ALA A 56 -1.11 10.36 17.53
N ALA A 57 -0.99 10.67 18.81
CA ALA A 57 -1.46 11.91 19.39
C ALA A 57 -0.27 12.67 19.96
N LEU A 58 -0.04 13.88 19.46
CA LEU A 58 0.93 14.80 20.05
C LEU A 58 0.25 15.54 21.18
N THR A 59 0.84 15.50 22.37
CA THR A 59 0.34 16.18 23.56
C THR A 59 1.31 17.28 24.00
N THR A 60 0.98 18.03 25.06
CA THR A 60 1.91 18.99 25.67
C THR A 60 3.22 18.36 26.12
N ASP A 61 3.19 17.10 26.54
CA ASP A 61 4.30 16.47 27.27
C ASP A 61 4.94 15.30 26.51
N ALA A 62 4.24 14.71 25.54
CA ALA A 62 4.65 13.48 24.88
C ALA A 62 4.07 13.31 23.45
N LEU A 63 4.57 12.30 22.75
CA LEU A 63 3.92 11.68 21.61
C LEU A 63 3.37 10.31 22.04
N ILE A 64 2.06 10.12 21.94
CA ILE A 64 1.40 8.85 22.27
C ILE A 64 1.08 8.10 20.98
N LEU A 65 1.72 6.96 20.78
CA LEU A 65 1.46 6.08 19.64
C LEU A 65 0.34 5.10 19.97
N LEU A 66 -0.69 5.07 19.12
CA LEU A 66 -1.92 4.29 19.30
C LEU A 66 -1.93 3.03 18.42
N ASN A 67 -0.75 2.49 18.16
CA ASN A 67 -0.53 1.32 17.31
C ASN A 67 -0.46 0.04 18.15
N GLY A 68 -1.62 -0.51 18.53
CA GLY A 68 -1.73 -1.77 19.27
C GLY A 68 -2.72 -1.73 20.44
N GLU A 69 -2.70 -2.76 21.28
CA GLU A 69 -3.55 -2.83 22.48
C GLU A 69 -3.05 -1.91 23.61
N THR A 70 -1.74 -1.68 23.68
CA THR A 70 -1.09 -0.83 24.68
C THR A 70 -0.46 0.38 24.00
N PRO A 71 -0.97 1.60 24.23
CA PRO A 71 -0.33 2.81 23.71
C PRO A 71 1.12 2.93 24.17
N ALA A 72 2.00 3.38 23.28
CA ALA A 72 3.39 3.68 23.62
C ALA A 72 3.54 5.18 23.80
N ARG A 73 3.96 5.61 24.99
CA ARG A 73 4.26 7.00 25.31
C ARG A 73 5.74 7.30 25.03
N VAL A 74 6.00 8.43 24.40
CA VAL A 74 7.34 8.95 24.10
C VAL A 74 7.41 10.37 24.65
N ASP A 75 8.07 10.53 25.79
CA ASP A 75 8.18 11.83 26.44
C ASP A 75 9.02 12.80 25.60
N ARG A 76 8.72 14.10 25.72
CA ARG A 76 9.49 15.17 25.09
C ARG A 76 10.84 15.41 25.82
N PRO A 77 11.87 15.97 25.15
CA PRO A 77 11.88 16.37 23.74
C PRO A 77 11.92 15.17 22.80
N LEU A 78 11.13 15.25 21.71
CA LEU A 78 11.14 14.19 20.70
C LEU A 78 12.46 14.21 19.92
N VAL A 79 12.96 13.06 19.51
CA VAL A 79 14.12 13.00 18.61
C VAL A 79 13.62 13.02 17.17
N ILE A 80 13.70 14.18 16.54
CA ILE A 80 13.25 14.37 15.16
C ILE A 80 14.35 13.87 14.23
N MET A 81 14.05 12.81 13.49
CA MET A 81 14.96 12.25 12.49
C MET A 81 14.86 13.01 11.18
N ARG A 82 13.63 13.31 10.73
CA ARG A 82 13.39 14.12 9.54
C ARG A 82 12.26 15.12 9.76
N PRO A 83 12.48 16.41 9.49
CA PRO A 83 11.42 17.40 9.48
C PRO A 83 10.45 17.13 8.33
N ALA A 84 9.27 17.74 8.41
CA ALA A 84 8.22 17.51 7.44
C ALA A 84 8.63 17.94 6.03
N HIS A 85 8.67 16.99 5.09
CA HIS A 85 9.04 17.26 3.70
C HIS A 85 8.03 16.65 2.71
N GLY A 86 7.82 17.35 1.59
CA GLY A 86 7.00 16.92 0.45
C GLY A 86 5.50 17.12 0.63
N ALA A 87 4.72 16.78 -0.41
CA ALA A 87 3.28 17.05 -0.49
C ALA A 87 2.40 16.35 0.57
N ALA A 88 2.97 15.42 1.34
CA ALA A 88 2.27 14.69 2.40
C ALA A 88 2.75 15.08 3.81
N SER A 89 3.67 16.04 3.93
CA SER A 89 4.17 16.60 5.20
C SER A 89 4.49 15.54 6.25
N ARG A 90 5.29 14.55 5.86
CA ARG A 90 5.63 13.41 6.71
C ARG A 90 6.78 13.78 7.64
N VAL A 91 6.62 13.56 8.94
CA VAL A 91 7.67 13.74 9.94
C VAL A 91 8.15 12.37 10.42
N ASP A 92 9.46 12.18 10.49
CA ASP A 92 10.05 10.99 11.07
C ASP A 92 10.57 11.28 12.48
N VAL A 93 10.09 10.51 13.44
CA VAL A 93 10.46 10.57 14.86
C VAL A 93 11.15 9.27 15.27
N SER A 94 12.22 9.36 16.06
CA SER A 94 12.86 8.20 16.66
C SER A 94 12.17 7.87 17.99
N VAL A 95 11.68 6.64 18.08
CA VAL A 95 11.02 6.10 19.28
C VAL A 95 11.76 4.86 19.72
N LYS A 96 12.50 4.97 20.83
CA LYS A 96 13.37 3.89 21.34
C LYS A 96 14.33 3.38 20.26
N GLY A 97 14.91 4.28 19.48
CA GLY A 97 15.84 3.97 18.38
C GLY A 97 15.17 3.46 17.09
N ARG A 98 13.83 3.36 17.04
CA ARG A 98 13.09 2.97 15.84
C ARG A 98 12.50 4.19 15.17
N ARG A 99 12.68 4.28 13.85
CA ARG A 99 12.06 5.32 13.02
C ARG A 99 10.55 5.08 12.92
N ILE A 100 9.78 6.12 13.19
CA ILE A 100 8.34 6.14 13.07
C ILE A 100 7.94 7.36 12.23
N THR A 101 7.20 7.13 11.16
CA THR A 101 6.68 8.20 10.31
C THR A 101 5.26 8.55 10.74
N VAL A 102 5.00 9.84 10.97
CA VAL A 102 3.68 10.40 11.27
C VAL A 102 3.30 11.46 10.23
N TRP A 103 2.02 11.56 9.89
CA TRP A 103 1.54 12.51 8.88
C TRP A 103 0.04 12.79 9.00
N GLY A 104 -0.47 13.77 8.26
CA GLY A 104 -1.91 13.92 8.02
C GLY A 104 -2.73 14.49 9.18
N SER A 105 -2.11 15.32 10.02
CA SER A 105 -2.85 16.19 10.96
C SER A 105 -3.50 17.33 10.17
N LEU A 106 -4.78 17.62 10.44
CA LEU A 106 -5.48 18.78 9.89
C LEU A 106 -5.10 20.07 10.60
N ILE A 107 -4.77 20.00 11.89
CA ILE A 107 -4.32 21.16 12.68
C ILE A 107 -2.86 21.48 12.37
N ASP A 108 -2.08 20.47 12.02
CA ASP A 108 -0.66 20.57 11.66
C ASP A 108 -0.41 19.97 10.27
N PRO A 109 -0.95 20.59 9.21
CA PRO A 109 -0.84 20.07 7.85
C PRO A 109 0.59 20.16 7.32
N SER A 110 1.42 21.05 7.86
CA SER A 110 2.84 21.16 7.54
C SER A 110 3.70 20.24 8.39
N GLY A 111 3.23 19.73 9.53
CA GLY A 111 4.02 18.87 10.40
C GLY A 111 5.01 19.63 11.30
N ASP A 112 4.89 20.95 11.42
CA ASP A 112 5.84 21.86 12.08
C ASP A 112 5.76 21.80 13.61
N LEU A 113 4.63 21.34 14.17
CA LEU A 113 4.48 21.21 15.63
C LEU A 113 5.39 20.12 16.21
N LEU A 114 5.79 19.12 15.41
CA LEU A 114 6.70 18.07 15.84
C LEU A 114 8.16 18.56 15.94
N PRO A 115 8.75 19.20 14.90
CA PRO A 115 10.04 19.87 14.99
C PRO A 115 10.15 20.85 16.16
N GLY A 116 9.14 21.69 16.40
CA GLY A 116 9.17 22.68 17.49
C GLY A 116 9.18 22.07 18.90
N THR A 117 8.99 20.76 19.03
CA THR A 117 8.87 20.06 20.32
C THR A 117 9.94 19.00 20.52
N GLY A 118 10.91 18.93 19.61
CA GLY A 118 11.97 17.96 19.62
C GLY A 118 13.35 18.55 19.36
N ASN A 119 14.37 17.83 19.80
CA ASN A 119 15.74 18.09 19.39
C ASN A 119 15.96 17.39 18.05
N ALA A 120 16.59 18.09 17.10
CA ALA A 120 17.17 17.42 15.95
C ALA A 120 18.13 16.35 16.46
N ALA A 121 18.08 15.14 15.90
CA ALA A 121 18.97 14.05 16.33
C ALA A 121 20.44 14.51 16.22
N GLN A 122 21.09 14.73 17.37
CA GLN A 122 22.53 15.03 17.43
C GLN A 122 23.28 13.78 16.95
N GLY A 123 24.13 13.96 15.93
CA GLY A 123 24.70 12.87 15.13
C GLY A 123 24.10 12.76 13.73
N SER A 124 23.26 13.72 13.32
CA SER A 124 22.89 13.89 11.93
C SER A 124 24.15 14.03 11.08
N THR A 125 24.28 13.18 10.06
CA THR A 125 25.28 13.30 8.98
C THR A 125 25.29 14.66 8.26
N ALA A 126 24.39 15.59 8.63
CA ALA A 126 24.39 16.98 8.19
C ALA A 126 25.67 17.74 8.56
N ASP A 127 26.37 17.34 9.62
CA ASP A 127 27.59 18.04 10.08
C ASP A 127 28.88 17.47 9.46
N ASP A 128 28.81 16.48 8.56
CA ASP A 128 30.01 16.00 7.87
C ASP A 128 30.50 17.08 6.88
N PRO A 129 31.74 17.61 7.04
CA PRO A 129 32.25 18.69 6.21
C PRO A 129 32.29 18.33 4.72
N ARG A 130 32.32 17.04 4.36
CA ARG A 130 32.29 16.56 2.98
C ARG A 130 30.93 16.76 2.30
N LEU A 131 29.86 16.93 3.08
CA LEU A 131 28.50 17.21 2.61
C LEU A 131 28.05 18.65 2.89
N ALA A 132 28.61 19.30 3.91
CA ALA A 132 28.14 20.58 4.43
C ALA A 132 28.01 21.68 3.34
N ALA A 133 29.02 21.82 2.47
CA ALA A 133 29.02 22.83 1.41
C ALA A 133 27.86 22.62 0.41
N VAL A 134 27.58 21.36 0.06
CA VAL A 134 26.51 21.01 -0.87
C VAL A 134 25.14 21.12 -0.22
N VAL A 135 25.01 20.67 1.04
CA VAL A 135 23.74 20.79 1.78
C VAL A 135 23.35 22.26 1.98
N ALA A 136 24.32 23.17 2.14
CA ALA A 136 24.06 24.60 2.25
C ALA A 136 23.65 25.26 0.92
N GLY A 137 24.21 24.80 -0.21
CA GLY A 137 23.98 25.38 -1.53
C GLY A 137 22.85 24.73 -2.35
N GLU A 138 22.47 23.50 -2.02
CA GLU A 138 21.46 22.75 -2.75
C GLU A 138 20.06 22.90 -2.14
N LYS A 139 19.06 23.09 -3.01
CA LYS A 139 17.64 22.96 -2.62
C LYS A 139 17.22 21.51 -2.40
N LEU A 140 18.02 20.54 -2.84
CA LEU A 140 17.71 19.13 -2.79
C LEU A 140 18.05 18.54 -1.41
N SER A 141 17.04 18.15 -0.64
CA SER A 141 17.24 17.46 0.64
C SER A 141 17.53 15.97 0.42
N LEU A 142 18.73 15.52 0.80
CA LEU A 142 19.12 14.11 0.76
C LEU A 142 18.65 13.39 2.04
N PRO A 143 17.91 12.27 1.95
CA PRO A 143 17.54 11.46 3.12
C PRO A 143 18.77 10.99 3.92
N ASP A 144 18.72 10.94 5.25
CA ASP A 144 19.90 10.57 6.06
C ASP A 144 20.45 9.17 5.77
N ASP A 145 19.58 8.23 5.39
CA ASP A 145 20.01 6.89 4.97
C ASP A 145 20.82 6.96 3.67
N HIS A 146 20.47 7.88 2.76
CA HIS A 146 21.23 8.15 1.54
C HIS A 146 22.51 8.94 1.84
N LYS A 147 22.49 9.89 2.80
CA LYS A 147 23.71 10.57 3.27
C LYS A 147 24.71 9.55 3.82
N LYS A 148 24.25 8.63 4.68
CA LYS A 148 25.09 7.58 5.24
C LYS A 148 25.68 6.66 4.16
N ALA A 149 24.85 6.21 3.21
CA ALA A 149 25.30 5.38 2.09
C ALA A 149 26.32 6.13 1.21
N LEU A 150 26.08 7.42 0.96
CA LEU A 150 26.99 8.28 0.21
C LEU A 150 28.32 8.45 0.94
N LEU A 151 28.31 8.83 2.22
CA LEU A 151 29.52 9.03 3.04
C LEU A 151 30.38 7.76 3.15
N ALA A 152 29.76 6.57 3.12
CA ALA A 152 30.47 5.29 3.10
C ALA A 152 31.16 5.00 1.76
N GLU A 153 30.67 5.57 0.65
CA GLU A 153 31.24 5.45 -0.69
C GLU A 153 32.29 6.54 -0.99
N LEU A 154 32.25 7.67 -0.27
CA LEU A 154 33.24 8.74 -0.41
C LEU A 154 34.59 8.30 0.16
N GLY A 155 35.64 8.46 -0.63
CA GLY A 155 37.02 8.26 -0.20
C GLY A 155 37.48 9.32 0.82
N PRO A 156 38.63 9.10 1.48
CA PRO A 156 39.24 10.10 2.36
C PRO A 156 39.50 11.41 1.61
N GLY A 157 39.00 12.52 2.16
CA GLY A 157 39.15 13.86 1.56
C GLY A 157 38.25 14.14 0.34
N GLU A 158 37.43 13.19 -0.09
CA GLU A 158 36.49 13.39 -1.19
C GLU A 158 35.26 14.16 -0.71
N SER A 159 34.98 15.31 -1.34
CA SER A 159 33.77 16.11 -1.09
C SER A 159 32.76 15.96 -2.23
N VAL A 160 31.49 16.12 -1.88
CA VAL A 160 30.42 16.25 -2.88
C VAL A 160 30.48 17.66 -3.46
N ARG A 161 30.31 17.78 -4.78
CA ARG A 161 30.28 19.04 -5.53
C ARG A 161 28.86 19.47 -5.88
N SER A 162 27.99 18.52 -6.23
CA SER A 162 26.58 18.80 -6.54
C SER A 162 25.68 17.56 -6.37
N LEU A 163 24.37 17.79 -6.22
CA LEU A 163 23.37 16.72 -6.06
C LEU A 163 22.28 16.80 -7.14
N TYR A 164 21.88 15.65 -7.65
CA TYR A 164 20.84 15.52 -8.66
C TYR A 164 19.77 14.51 -8.23
N HIS A 165 18.54 14.72 -8.69
CA HIS A 165 17.47 13.72 -8.66
C HIS A 165 17.48 12.91 -9.96
N CYS A 166 17.48 11.58 -9.87
CA CYS A 166 17.57 10.70 -11.05
C CYS A 166 16.24 9.95 -11.38
N GLY A 167 15.11 10.47 -10.88
CA GLY A 167 13.77 9.92 -11.08
C GLY A 167 13.40 8.77 -10.14
N TRP A 168 14.38 7.94 -9.75
CA TRP A 168 14.20 6.80 -8.84
C TRP A 168 15.07 6.86 -7.58
N GLY A 169 15.80 7.96 -7.40
CA GLY A 169 16.76 8.15 -6.32
C GLY A 169 17.57 9.42 -6.55
N TYR A 170 18.82 9.39 -6.12
CA TYR A 170 19.71 10.54 -6.13
C TYR A 170 21.01 10.21 -6.87
N ALA A 171 21.71 11.24 -7.31
CA ALA A 171 23.09 11.12 -7.80
C ALA A 171 23.91 12.25 -7.18
N ALA A 172 25.12 11.93 -6.74
CA ALA A 172 26.05 12.89 -6.15
C ALA A 172 27.29 12.97 -7.02
N LEU A 173 27.59 14.16 -7.54
CA LEU A 173 28.85 14.41 -8.24
C LEU A 173 29.91 14.75 -7.20
N THR A 174 31.07 14.12 -7.29
CA THR A 174 32.18 14.28 -6.35
C THR A 174 33.45 14.66 -7.11
N GLY A 175 34.55 14.87 -6.38
CA GLY A 175 35.87 15.04 -7.00
C GLY A 175 36.44 13.80 -7.70
N ARG A 176 35.81 12.62 -7.55
CA ARG A 176 36.23 11.33 -8.14
C ARG A 176 35.10 10.67 -8.94
N GLY A 177 34.20 11.49 -9.50
CA GLY A 177 33.17 11.04 -10.42
C GLY A 177 31.77 11.09 -9.85
N LEU A 178 30.87 10.30 -10.44
CA LEU A 178 29.45 10.30 -10.10
C LEU A 178 29.11 9.09 -9.23
N VAL A 179 28.41 9.31 -8.12
CA VAL A 179 27.87 8.24 -7.26
C VAL A 179 26.35 8.20 -7.41
N LEU A 180 25.81 7.08 -7.87
CA LEU A 180 24.36 6.85 -7.90
C LEU A 180 23.88 6.29 -6.56
N LEU A 181 22.82 6.88 -6.02
CA LEU A 181 22.15 6.44 -4.82
C LEU A 181 20.78 5.86 -5.21
N ARG A 182 20.67 4.52 -5.16
CA ARG A 182 19.46 3.77 -5.54
C ARG A 182 18.77 3.20 -4.30
N SER A 183 17.49 2.86 -4.47
CA SER A 183 16.62 2.18 -3.49
C SER A 183 16.17 3.03 -2.29
N LEU A 184 14.87 3.28 -2.19
CA LEU A 184 14.25 3.99 -1.07
C LEU A 184 14.22 3.18 0.24
N MET A 185 14.25 1.85 0.15
CA MET A 185 14.14 0.96 1.32
C MET A 185 15.50 0.59 1.92
N ALA A 186 16.52 0.44 1.06
CA ALA A 186 17.88 0.11 1.46
C ALA A 186 18.85 0.88 0.56
N PRO A 187 19.16 2.14 0.90
CA PRO A 187 19.95 2.99 0.04
C PRO A 187 21.33 2.38 -0.23
N LYS A 188 21.63 2.20 -1.51
CA LYS A 188 22.93 1.72 -1.97
C LYS A 188 23.57 2.80 -2.82
N ALA A 189 24.76 3.22 -2.41
CA ALA A 189 25.65 4.03 -3.22
C ALA A 189 26.40 3.11 -4.20
N THR A 190 26.56 3.56 -5.44
CA THR A 190 27.34 2.85 -6.44
C THR A 190 28.04 3.88 -7.31
N ARG A 191 29.36 3.87 -7.29
CA ARG A 191 30.18 4.74 -8.14
C ARG A 191 30.04 4.34 -9.60
N VAL A 192 29.80 5.34 -10.44
CA VAL A 192 29.77 5.19 -11.89
C VAL A 192 31.22 5.18 -12.39
N PRO A 193 31.59 4.23 -13.27
CA PRO A 193 32.90 4.24 -13.90
C PRO A 193 33.16 5.57 -14.63
N GLU A 194 34.36 6.11 -14.46
CA GLU A 194 34.81 7.28 -15.22
C GLU A 194 35.41 6.85 -16.58
N PRO A 195 35.24 7.65 -17.65
CA PRO A 195 34.46 8.89 -17.70
C PRO A 195 32.94 8.65 -17.75
N VAL A 196 32.16 9.54 -17.16
CA VAL A 196 30.69 9.44 -17.20
C VAL A 196 30.20 9.69 -18.63
N SER A 197 29.51 8.71 -19.24
CA SER A 197 28.97 8.86 -20.59
C SER A 197 27.74 9.79 -20.61
N ILE A 198 27.89 10.99 -21.19
CA ILE A 198 26.83 12.00 -21.28
C ILE A 198 26.17 11.92 -22.65
N LEU A 199 24.87 11.58 -22.68
CA LEU A 199 24.11 11.42 -23.92
C LEU A 199 23.64 12.76 -24.53
N ARG A 200 23.28 13.71 -23.65
CA ARG A 200 22.84 15.05 -24.03
C ARG A 200 22.83 15.99 -22.82
N ARG A 201 23.25 17.24 -23.06
CA ARG A 201 22.95 18.41 -22.22
C ARG A 201 21.62 18.97 -22.72
N GLU A 202 20.53 18.87 -21.95
CA GLU A 202 19.31 19.59 -22.33
C GLU A 202 19.40 21.01 -21.76
N HIS A 203 19.51 22.00 -22.65
CA HIS A 203 19.22 23.40 -22.31
C HIS A 203 17.71 23.59 -22.46
N GLY A 204 16.99 23.81 -21.37
CA GLY A 204 15.54 23.98 -21.42
C GLY A 204 14.92 24.10 -20.03
N ILE A 205 13.60 24.34 -19.98
CA ILE A 205 12.83 24.72 -18.76
C ILE A 205 13.02 23.78 -17.55
N LEU A 206 13.55 22.57 -17.74
CA LEU A 206 13.76 21.58 -16.68
C LEU A 206 15.23 21.22 -16.42
N ASP A 207 16.18 21.92 -17.06
CA ASP A 207 17.62 21.91 -16.75
C ASP A 207 18.14 20.52 -16.36
N SER A 208 18.22 19.63 -17.35
CA SER A 208 18.43 18.21 -17.11
C SER A 208 19.48 17.61 -18.01
N THR A 209 20.33 16.76 -17.43
CA THR A 209 21.38 16.05 -18.14
C THR A 209 21.03 14.58 -18.22
N VAL A 210 21.14 13.98 -19.41
CA VAL A 210 20.97 12.53 -19.56
C VAL A 210 22.32 11.88 -19.67
N ILE A 211 22.60 10.97 -18.74
CA ILE A 211 23.79 10.13 -18.74
C ILE A 211 23.42 8.68 -19.03
N VAL A 212 24.41 7.89 -19.41
CA VAL A 212 24.29 6.44 -19.58
C VAL A 212 25.15 5.76 -18.53
N VAL A 213 24.54 4.87 -17.74
CA VAL A 213 25.22 4.03 -16.76
C VAL A 213 24.78 2.59 -16.99
N ASP A 214 25.72 1.67 -17.19
CA ASP A 214 25.46 0.25 -17.49
C ASP A 214 24.48 0.05 -18.66
N GLY A 215 24.62 0.88 -19.71
CA GLY A 215 23.73 0.86 -20.88
C GLY A 215 22.32 1.40 -20.63
N LYS A 216 22.03 1.96 -19.45
CA LYS A 216 20.73 2.54 -19.10
C LYS A 216 20.80 4.05 -19.03
N GLU A 217 19.81 4.72 -19.61
CA GLU A 217 19.66 6.17 -19.51
C GLU A 217 19.21 6.58 -18.10
N HIS A 218 19.91 7.53 -17.51
CA HIS A 218 19.54 8.20 -16.28
C HIS A 218 19.39 9.69 -16.54
N LYS A 219 18.19 10.21 -16.25
CA LYS A 219 17.90 11.65 -16.38
C LYS A 219 18.13 12.32 -15.04
N LEU A 220 19.13 13.20 -14.97
CA LEU A 220 19.52 13.95 -13.78
C LEU A 220 18.87 15.34 -13.81
N HIS A 221 18.30 15.73 -12.69
CA HIS A 221 17.57 16.99 -12.52
C HIS A 221 17.95 17.70 -11.22
N GLY A 222 17.83 19.03 -11.20
CA GLY A 222 17.57 19.78 -9.97
C GLY A 222 18.78 20.08 -9.09
N SER A 223 19.99 20.08 -9.66
CA SER A 223 21.17 20.63 -9.00
C SER A 223 21.11 22.17 -9.06
N THR A 224 21.16 22.82 -7.90
CA THR A 224 21.22 24.29 -7.77
C THR A 224 22.66 24.78 -7.99
N LEU A 225 23.65 23.96 -7.61
CA LEU A 225 25.06 24.26 -7.79
C LEU A 225 25.56 23.95 -9.21
N ASP A 226 24.85 23.09 -9.94
CA ASP A 226 25.13 22.75 -11.32
C ASP A 226 23.85 22.68 -12.18
N PRO A 227 23.13 23.81 -12.37
CA PRO A 227 21.86 23.82 -13.08
C PRO A 227 22.03 23.41 -14.55
N LYS A 228 23.17 23.74 -15.18
CA LYS A 228 23.43 23.44 -16.59
C LYS A 228 24.17 22.12 -16.81
N GLY A 229 24.54 21.41 -15.74
CA GLY A 229 25.34 20.20 -15.85
C GLY A 229 26.77 20.46 -16.35
N GLU A 230 27.32 21.65 -16.11
CA GLU A 230 28.68 22.06 -16.49
C GLU A 230 29.73 21.30 -15.67
N LEU A 231 29.55 21.17 -14.34
CA LEU A 231 30.45 20.36 -13.50
C LEU A 231 30.36 18.88 -13.87
N LEU A 232 29.16 18.40 -14.17
CA LEU A 232 28.98 17.02 -14.65
C LEU A 232 29.65 16.82 -16.02
N ALA A 233 29.63 17.83 -16.88
CA ALA A 233 30.27 17.82 -18.18
C ALA A 233 31.80 17.82 -18.11
N GLU A 234 32.40 18.43 -17.10
CA GLU A 234 33.86 18.40 -16.87
C GLU A 234 34.35 17.00 -16.49
N THR A 235 33.49 16.18 -15.88
CA THR A 235 33.82 14.82 -15.40
C THR A 235 33.35 13.72 -16.36
N GLY A 236 32.64 14.08 -17.43
CA GLY A 236 32.03 13.14 -18.37
C GLY A 236 32.48 13.34 -19.81
N GLU A 237 32.36 12.29 -20.59
CA GLU A 237 32.58 12.33 -22.04
C GLU A 237 31.23 12.47 -22.74
N MET A 238 31.13 13.47 -23.63
CA MET A 238 29.93 13.64 -24.45
C MET A 238 29.92 12.58 -25.55
N LEU A 239 28.93 11.69 -25.52
CA LEU A 239 28.78 10.68 -26.56
C LEU A 239 28.46 11.35 -27.91
N PRO A 240 29.10 10.90 -29.01
CA PRO A 240 28.84 11.44 -30.33
C PRO A 240 27.39 11.20 -30.74
N ALA A 241 26.86 12.08 -31.60
CA ALA A 241 25.45 12.08 -31.93
C ALA A 241 24.91 10.78 -32.54
N GLY A 242 25.81 9.96 -33.13
CA GLY A 242 25.54 8.66 -33.73
C GLY A 242 25.87 7.44 -32.87
N SER A 243 26.17 7.59 -31.57
CA SER A 243 26.44 6.44 -30.69
C SER A 243 25.26 5.46 -30.66
N VAL A 244 25.55 4.16 -30.78
CA VAL A 244 24.56 3.05 -30.75
C VAL A 244 23.72 3.07 -29.47
N VAL A 245 24.25 3.64 -28.39
CA VAL A 245 23.56 3.76 -27.11
C VAL A 245 22.49 4.86 -27.11
N ARG A 246 22.42 5.67 -28.17
CA ARG A 246 21.38 6.68 -28.37
C ARG A 246 20.16 6.02 -29.04
N PRO A 247 19.10 5.62 -28.31
CA PRO A 247 17.94 4.98 -28.92
C PRO A 247 17.41 5.86 -30.04
N HIS A 248 17.37 5.32 -31.27
CA HIS A 248 16.86 6.03 -32.44
C HIS A 248 15.50 6.66 -32.12
N GLY A 249 15.27 7.89 -32.60
CA GLY A 249 14.11 8.71 -32.22
C GLY A 249 12.76 7.99 -32.34
N ARG A 250 12.61 7.05 -33.29
CA ARG A 250 11.41 6.22 -33.45
C ARG A 250 11.14 5.26 -32.27
N ALA A 251 12.18 4.66 -31.68
CA ALA A 251 12.04 3.80 -30.50
C ALA A 251 11.67 4.60 -29.25
N ARG A 252 12.16 5.84 -29.14
CA ARG A 252 11.85 6.77 -28.02
C ARG A 252 10.41 7.28 -28.04
N VAL A 253 9.88 7.65 -29.21
CA VAL A 253 8.46 8.05 -29.33
C VAL A 253 7.54 6.90 -28.91
N TRP A 254 7.88 5.67 -29.31
CA TRP A 254 7.13 4.48 -28.93
C TRP A 254 7.21 4.15 -27.43
N ALA A 255 8.40 4.20 -26.82
CA ALA A 255 8.59 3.93 -25.39
C ALA A 255 7.99 5.04 -24.50
N TRP A 256 8.07 6.30 -24.91
CA TRP A 256 7.48 7.44 -24.22
C TRP A 256 5.95 7.44 -24.33
N ALA A 257 5.39 7.18 -25.52
CA ALA A 257 3.94 7.05 -25.73
C ALA A 257 3.33 5.90 -24.93
N ARG A 258 4.03 4.77 -24.78
CA ARG A 258 3.58 3.66 -23.92
C ARG A 258 3.57 3.99 -22.43
N ARG A 259 4.43 4.91 -21.95
CA ARG A 259 4.59 5.20 -20.52
C ARG A 259 3.78 6.40 -20.03
N ARG A 260 3.33 7.30 -20.91
CA ARG A 260 2.54 8.49 -20.53
C ARG A 260 1.45 8.81 -21.57
N PRO A 261 0.37 8.01 -21.64
CA PRO A 261 -0.68 8.18 -22.65
C PRO A 261 -1.40 9.53 -22.57
N ILE A 262 -1.45 10.16 -21.39
CA ILE A 262 -2.16 11.43 -21.16
C ILE A 262 -1.38 12.64 -21.70
N LEU A 263 -0.04 12.59 -21.74
CA LEU A 263 0.81 13.69 -22.23
C LEU A 263 1.08 13.64 -23.74
N ALA A 264 0.99 12.45 -24.35
CA ALA A 264 1.14 12.28 -25.79
C ALA A 264 0.07 13.04 -26.60
N SER A 265 -1.12 13.23 -26.02
CA SER A 265 -2.22 13.97 -26.65
C SER A 265 -2.00 15.48 -26.74
N MET A 266 -1.20 16.07 -25.84
CA MET A 266 -0.97 17.52 -25.80
C MET A 266 0.10 17.98 -26.80
N VAL A 267 1.12 17.15 -27.09
CA VAL A 267 2.21 17.52 -28.01
C VAL A 267 1.79 17.46 -29.48
N ALA A 268 0.75 16.71 -29.83
CA ALA A 268 0.21 16.68 -31.19
C ALA A 268 -0.55 17.97 -31.57
N MET A 269 -0.98 18.80 -30.61
CA MET A 269 -1.73 20.03 -30.89
C MET A 269 -0.87 21.25 -31.23
N THR A 270 0.44 21.24 -30.98
CA THR A 270 1.30 22.41 -31.27
C THR A 270 1.87 22.46 -32.68
N MET A 271 1.70 21.41 -33.50
CA MET A 271 2.27 21.34 -34.87
C MET A 271 1.27 21.66 -36.00
N VAL A 272 0.01 22.02 -35.71
CA VAL A 272 -1.01 22.28 -36.76
C VAL A 272 -1.51 23.74 -36.79
N SER A 273 -1.10 24.60 -35.86
CA SER A 273 -1.62 25.99 -35.79
C SER A 273 -0.82 27.04 -36.56
N ALA A 274 0.02 26.65 -37.53
CA ALA A 274 0.85 27.55 -38.32
C ALA A 274 0.54 27.48 -39.83
N ALA A 275 -0.74 27.44 -40.20
CA ALA A 275 -1.20 27.81 -41.54
C ALA A 275 -2.73 28.00 -41.51
N TRP A 276 -3.17 29.27 -41.49
CA TRP A 276 -4.41 29.82 -42.04
C TRP A 276 -4.91 30.97 -41.18
N GLY A 277 -4.48 32.18 -41.57
CA GLY A 277 -5.21 33.40 -41.28
C GLY A 277 -6.29 33.60 -42.34
N ALA A 278 -7.53 33.78 -41.88
CA ALA A 278 -8.56 34.59 -42.53
C ALA A 278 -9.66 34.82 -41.48
N GLY A 279 -9.93 36.08 -41.19
CA GLY A 279 -10.86 36.50 -40.14
C GLY A 279 -12.29 36.08 -40.45
N HIS A 280 -12.88 35.34 -39.52
CA HIS A 280 -14.31 35.38 -39.28
C HIS A 280 -14.52 35.84 -37.83
N GLU A 281 -15.12 37.02 -37.69
CA GLU A 281 -15.72 37.47 -36.43
C GLU A 281 -16.75 36.43 -36.01
N THR A 282 -16.36 35.60 -35.05
CA THR A 282 -17.29 34.71 -34.36
C THR A 282 -18.13 35.61 -33.44
N PRO A 283 -19.46 35.69 -33.59
CA PRO A 283 -20.26 36.49 -32.69
C PRO A 283 -20.08 35.95 -31.27
N ALA A 284 -19.64 36.82 -30.37
CA ALA A 284 -19.51 36.52 -28.95
C ALA A 284 -20.87 36.06 -28.43
N ARG A 285 -21.02 34.74 -28.26
CA ARG A 285 -22.21 34.13 -27.68
C ARG A 285 -22.14 34.34 -26.16
N ALA A 286 -22.32 35.60 -25.75
CA ALA A 286 -22.52 35.99 -24.36
C ALA A 286 -23.91 35.48 -23.93
N GLY A 287 -23.97 34.23 -23.49
CA GLY A 287 -25.23 33.60 -23.11
C GLY A 287 -25.02 32.25 -22.47
N ALA A 288 -24.99 32.25 -21.13
CA ALA A 288 -25.12 31.11 -20.22
C ALA A 288 -23.87 30.23 -19.98
N ASP A 289 -22.82 30.79 -19.37
CA ASP A 289 -21.82 30.04 -18.58
C ASP A 289 -22.38 29.58 -17.21
N GLY A 290 -23.68 29.28 -17.18
CA GLY A 290 -24.35 28.75 -16.02
C GLY A 290 -23.91 27.31 -15.74
N PRO A 291 -23.99 26.84 -14.49
CA PRO A 291 -23.92 25.41 -14.20
C PRO A 291 -25.03 24.67 -14.95
N VAL A 292 -24.68 23.60 -15.66
CA VAL A 292 -25.61 22.75 -16.42
C VAL A 292 -25.57 21.34 -15.86
N ALA A 293 -26.74 20.68 -15.80
CA ALA A 293 -26.82 19.27 -15.43
C ALA A 293 -26.21 18.40 -16.53
N VAL A 294 -25.25 17.55 -16.17
CA VAL A 294 -24.54 16.69 -17.11
C VAL A 294 -25.52 15.66 -17.72
N ARG A 295 -25.54 15.61 -19.05
CA ARG A 295 -26.33 14.64 -19.83
C ARG A 295 -25.86 13.20 -19.57
N ASP A 296 -26.78 12.25 -19.55
CA ASP A 296 -26.46 10.82 -19.48
C ASP A 296 -26.07 10.31 -20.88
N PHE A 297 -24.85 9.78 -21.01
CA PHE A 297 -24.29 9.19 -22.22
C PHE A 297 -24.25 7.66 -22.15
N LYS A 298 -24.59 7.05 -21.00
CA LYS A 298 -24.52 5.59 -20.84
C LYS A 298 -25.38 4.87 -21.88
N GLY A 299 -24.80 3.85 -22.50
CA GLY A 299 -25.43 3.05 -23.55
C GLY A 299 -25.36 3.65 -24.95
N THR A 300 -24.95 4.92 -25.10
CA THR A 300 -24.84 5.58 -26.40
C THR A 300 -23.58 5.13 -27.13
N ALA A 301 -23.64 5.04 -28.46
CA ALA A 301 -22.45 4.86 -29.30
C ALA A 301 -21.43 5.98 -29.03
N LEU A 302 -20.15 5.63 -28.89
CA LEU A 302 -19.11 6.55 -28.47
C LEU A 302 -19.00 7.78 -29.37
N THR A 303 -19.05 7.58 -30.69
CA THR A 303 -18.98 8.64 -31.69
C THR A 303 -20.13 9.65 -31.54
N THR A 304 -21.35 9.16 -31.31
CA THR A 304 -22.53 9.99 -31.04
C THR A 304 -22.42 10.75 -29.72
N ALA A 305 -21.92 10.08 -28.67
CA ALA A 305 -21.72 10.69 -27.36
C ALA A 305 -20.68 11.81 -27.40
N VAL A 306 -19.53 11.59 -28.04
CA VAL A 306 -18.48 12.61 -28.23
C VAL A 306 -19.02 13.79 -29.03
N ALA A 307 -19.73 13.55 -30.14
CA ALA A 307 -20.32 14.63 -30.95
C ALA A 307 -21.34 15.45 -30.15
N ALA A 308 -22.17 14.80 -29.34
CA ALA A 308 -23.14 15.47 -28.48
C ALA A 308 -22.48 16.25 -27.34
N ALA A 309 -21.41 15.72 -26.73
CA ALA A 309 -20.65 16.41 -25.71
C ALA A 309 -19.95 17.66 -26.26
N ARG A 310 -19.31 17.58 -27.44
CA ARG A 310 -18.63 18.74 -28.04
C ARG A 310 -19.56 19.95 -28.31
N ARG A 311 -20.87 19.72 -28.46
CA ARG A 311 -21.88 20.80 -28.58
C ARG A 311 -22.20 21.52 -27.25
N GLN A 312 -21.77 20.99 -26.11
CA GLN A 312 -22.03 21.55 -24.78
C GLN A 312 -20.85 22.37 -24.21
N SER A 313 -19.92 22.81 -25.07
CA SER A 313 -18.80 23.69 -24.70
C SER A 313 -17.97 23.20 -23.50
N TRP A 314 -17.76 21.89 -23.40
CA TRP A 314 -16.84 21.31 -22.40
C TRP A 314 -15.41 21.78 -22.67
N MET A 315 -14.63 22.04 -21.61
CA MET A 315 -13.21 22.40 -21.71
C MET A 315 -12.44 21.38 -22.57
N ALA A 316 -12.74 20.10 -22.35
CA ALA A 316 -12.31 19.01 -23.21
C ALA A 316 -13.25 17.81 -23.07
N VAL A 317 -13.33 17.00 -24.13
CA VAL A 317 -13.98 15.68 -24.12
C VAL A 317 -12.89 14.65 -24.35
N THR A 318 -12.73 13.71 -23.43
CA THR A 318 -11.74 12.63 -23.52
C THR A 318 -12.43 11.28 -23.52
N THR A 319 -11.76 10.27 -24.09
CA THR A 319 -12.26 8.90 -24.13
C THR A 319 -11.28 7.93 -23.49
N ALA A 320 -11.79 6.90 -22.84
CA ALA A 320 -10.99 5.86 -22.19
C ALA A 320 -11.72 4.51 -22.26
N ASP A 321 -10.97 3.42 -22.23
CA ASP A 321 -11.54 2.07 -22.15
C ASP A 321 -12.09 1.83 -20.73
N ALA A 322 -13.36 1.46 -20.64
CA ALA A 322 -13.99 1.13 -19.36
C ALA A 322 -13.62 -0.26 -18.86
N SER A 323 -13.10 -1.13 -19.73
CA SER A 323 -12.68 -2.49 -19.38
C SER A 323 -11.34 -2.51 -18.62
N SER A 324 -10.98 -3.66 -18.08
CA SER A 324 -9.67 -3.87 -17.45
C SER A 324 -8.51 -3.89 -18.47
N SER A 325 -8.78 -3.90 -19.77
CA SER A 325 -7.75 -3.97 -20.82
C SER A 325 -7.05 -2.63 -21.10
N PHE A 326 -7.62 -1.48 -20.70
CA PHE A 326 -7.08 -0.14 -20.95
C PHE A 326 -6.64 0.09 -22.41
N ARG A 327 -7.43 -0.42 -23.36
CA ARG A 327 -7.14 -0.22 -24.78
C ARG A 327 -7.18 1.28 -25.10
N PRO A 328 -6.31 1.78 -25.99
CA PRO A 328 -6.41 3.15 -26.46
C PRO A 328 -7.75 3.31 -27.20
N VAL A 329 -8.60 4.20 -26.71
CA VAL A 329 -9.88 4.53 -27.34
C VAL A 329 -9.70 5.82 -28.12
N LYS A 330 -10.04 5.79 -29.40
CA LYS A 330 -10.11 7.01 -30.23
C LYS A 330 -11.52 7.56 -30.14
N ASP A 331 -11.64 8.87 -30.06
CA ASP A 331 -12.92 9.60 -30.05
C ASP A 331 -13.83 9.27 -31.25
N SER A 332 -13.24 8.86 -32.37
CA SER A 332 -13.93 8.50 -33.62
C SER A 332 -14.05 6.98 -33.83
N ALA A 333 -13.72 6.14 -32.84
CA ALA A 333 -13.74 4.69 -33.00
C ALA A 333 -15.19 4.17 -33.14
N PRO A 334 -15.58 3.59 -34.29
CA PRO A 334 -16.88 2.94 -34.43
C PRO A 334 -16.92 1.63 -33.64
N GLY A 335 -18.12 1.16 -33.30
CA GLY A 335 -18.33 -0.10 -32.59
C GLY A 335 -17.97 -0.05 -31.11
N TRP A 336 -17.97 1.14 -30.49
CA TRP A 336 -17.78 1.35 -29.05
C TRP A 336 -19.01 1.97 -28.42
N ARG A 337 -19.34 1.57 -27.20
CA ARG A 337 -20.47 2.05 -26.41
C ARG A 337 -20.02 2.60 -25.06
N VAL A 338 -20.54 3.76 -24.67
CA VAL A 338 -20.23 4.39 -23.38
C VAL A 338 -20.88 3.60 -22.23
N CYS A 339 -20.09 3.23 -21.23
CA CYS A 339 -20.54 2.55 -20.03
C CYS A 339 -20.61 3.47 -18.82
N PHE A 340 -19.66 4.39 -18.70
CA PHE A 340 -19.57 5.36 -17.62
C PHE A 340 -19.12 6.72 -18.15
N GLN A 341 -19.30 7.73 -17.32
CA GLN A 341 -18.85 9.09 -17.59
C GLN A 341 -18.42 9.77 -16.30
N THR A 342 -17.47 10.69 -16.43
CA THR A 342 -17.07 11.60 -15.36
C THR A 342 -16.97 13.00 -15.95
N PRO A 343 -17.71 14.01 -15.44
CA PRO A 343 -18.59 13.97 -14.28
C PRO A 343 -19.83 13.09 -14.47
N SER A 344 -20.45 12.70 -13.36
CA SER A 344 -21.57 11.75 -13.37
C SER A 344 -22.85 12.37 -13.93
N ARG A 345 -23.77 11.54 -14.44
CA ARG A 345 -25.06 12.04 -14.95
C ARG A 345 -25.79 12.87 -13.89
N ARG A 346 -26.48 13.94 -14.31
CA ARG A 346 -27.22 14.88 -13.45
C ARG A 346 -26.38 15.65 -12.44
N GLU A 347 -25.06 15.44 -12.38
CA GLU A 347 -24.17 16.35 -11.67
C GLU A 347 -24.25 17.73 -12.30
N THR A 348 -24.30 18.79 -11.50
CA THR A 348 -24.39 20.16 -12.02
C THR A 348 -22.99 20.75 -12.07
N VAL A 349 -22.48 21.03 -13.26
CA VAL A 349 -21.10 21.53 -13.47
C VAL A 349 -21.08 22.67 -14.48
N ARG A 350 -20.00 23.46 -14.51
CA ARG A 350 -19.73 24.41 -15.59
C ARG A 350 -18.86 23.73 -16.66
N PRO A 351 -19.38 23.40 -17.86
CA PRO A 351 -18.63 22.67 -18.87
C PRO A 351 -17.31 23.34 -19.27
N ALA A 352 -17.30 24.67 -19.39
CA ALA A 352 -16.13 25.45 -19.82
C ALA A 352 -14.87 25.29 -18.94
N VAL A 353 -15.01 24.80 -17.71
CA VAL A 353 -13.89 24.60 -16.75
C VAL A 353 -13.74 23.14 -16.30
N ARG A 354 -14.39 22.20 -16.98
CA ARG A 354 -14.36 20.77 -16.64
C ARG A 354 -14.09 19.91 -17.87
N VAL A 355 -13.34 18.82 -17.67
CA VAL A 355 -13.18 17.76 -18.68
C VAL A 355 -14.31 16.74 -18.50
N LEU A 356 -14.96 16.35 -19.60
CA LEU A 356 -15.84 15.18 -19.64
C LEU A 356 -15.06 13.97 -20.17
N THR A 357 -14.89 12.95 -19.34
CA THR A 357 -14.32 11.67 -19.75
C THR A 357 -15.43 10.66 -20.00
N LEU A 358 -15.48 10.09 -21.21
CA LEU A 358 -16.39 9.02 -21.60
C LEU A 358 -15.64 7.68 -21.57
N TYR A 359 -16.09 6.77 -20.70
CA TYR A 359 -15.51 5.44 -20.58
C TYR A 359 -16.33 4.44 -21.37
N ALA A 360 -15.75 3.82 -22.39
CA ALA A 360 -16.44 2.97 -23.35
C ALA A 360 -15.84 1.57 -23.45
N VAL A 361 -16.63 0.61 -23.95
CA VAL A 361 -16.17 -0.74 -24.34
C VAL A 361 -16.60 -1.03 -25.77
N PRO A 362 -15.98 -1.98 -26.49
CA PRO A 362 -16.53 -2.49 -27.75
C PRO A 362 -17.99 -2.92 -27.57
N GLU A 363 -18.86 -2.66 -28.55
CA GLU A 363 -20.31 -2.91 -28.44
C GLU A 363 -20.68 -4.36 -28.13
N LYS A 364 -19.84 -5.30 -28.56
CA LYS A 364 -19.98 -6.74 -28.29
C LYS A 364 -19.63 -7.11 -26.85
N GLU A 365 -18.97 -6.23 -26.09
CA GLU A 365 -18.61 -6.45 -24.69
C GLU A 365 -19.67 -5.88 -23.74
N ALA A 366 -19.90 -6.59 -22.64
CA ALA A 366 -20.77 -6.12 -21.57
C ALA A 366 -20.11 -4.95 -20.83
N CYS A 367 -20.89 -3.92 -20.52
CA CYS A 367 -20.39 -2.84 -19.68
C CYS A 367 -20.03 -3.38 -18.28
N PRO A 368 -18.87 -3.00 -17.72
CA PRO A 368 -18.53 -3.35 -16.34
C PRO A 368 -19.60 -2.83 -15.37
N THR A 369 -19.69 -3.43 -14.19
CA THR A 369 -20.60 -2.94 -13.13
C THR A 369 -20.01 -1.74 -12.38
N ARG A 370 -18.68 -1.55 -12.40
CA ARG A 370 -17.98 -0.43 -11.74
C ARG A 370 -16.83 0.09 -12.60
N LEU A 371 -16.75 1.41 -12.73
CA LEU A 371 -15.63 2.11 -13.34
C LEU A 371 -14.41 2.01 -12.40
N LEU A 372 -13.24 1.65 -12.95
CA LEU A 372 -12.01 1.48 -12.15
C LEU A 372 -12.13 0.44 -11.02
N GLY A 373 -13.02 -0.56 -11.17
CA GLY A 373 -12.98 -1.73 -10.30
C GLY A 373 -11.60 -2.38 -10.34
N PRO A 374 -11.16 -3.05 -9.26
CA PRO A 374 -9.87 -3.74 -9.26
C PRO A 374 -9.80 -4.66 -10.48
N ARG A 375 -8.76 -4.50 -11.31
CA ARG A 375 -8.64 -5.16 -12.61
C ARG A 375 -8.92 -6.65 -12.45
N ARG A 376 -9.93 -7.12 -13.16
CA ARG A 376 -10.31 -8.52 -13.20
C ARG A 376 -9.73 -9.16 -14.45
N ILE A 377 -9.20 -10.36 -14.29
CA ILE A 377 -8.68 -11.20 -15.36
C ILE A 377 -9.19 -12.63 -15.15
N VAL A 378 -9.35 -13.34 -16.25
CA VAL A 378 -9.67 -14.76 -16.24
C VAL A 378 -8.36 -15.52 -16.09
N MET A 379 -8.23 -16.34 -15.05
CA MET A 379 -7.03 -17.13 -14.82
C MET A 379 -6.90 -18.20 -15.92
N PRO A 380 -5.81 -18.25 -16.70
CA PRO A 380 -5.60 -19.30 -17.71
C PRO A 380 -5.39 -20.66 -17.07
N ASP A 381 -5.57 -21.74 -17.83
CA ASP A 381 -5.11 -23.07 -17.42
C ASP A 381 -3.62 -23.20 -17.70
N LEU A 382 -2.86 -23.35 -16.61
CA LEU A 382 -1.40 -23.46 -16.60
C LEU A 382 -0.97 -24.87 -16.24
N ARG A 383 -1.90 -25.82 -16.04
CA ARG A 383 -1.54 -27.20 -15.67
C ARG A 383 -0.79 -27.87 -16.80
N GLY A 384 0.34 -28.49 -16.47
CA GLY A 384 1.24 -29.14 -17.42
C GLY A 384 2.36 -28.24 -17.94
N GLU A 385 2.17 -26.92 -17.91
CA GLU A 385 3.18 -25.94 -18.34
C GLU A 385 4.40 -25.95 -17.43
N SER A 386 5.56 -25.57 -17.97
CA SER A 386 6.75 -25.31 -17.17
C SER A 386 6.54 -24.10 -16.25
N PHE A 387 7.19 -24.06 -15.09
CA PHE A 387 7.06 -22.93 -14.18
C PHE A 387 7.52 -21.61 -14.82
N ARG A 388 8.52 -21.66 -15.69
CA ARG A 388 9.00 -20.51 -16.48
C ARG A 388 7.90 -19.96 -17.38
N GLU A 389 7.22 -20.81 -18.15
CA GLU A 389 6.14 -20.40 -19.06
C GLU A 389 4.90 -19.96 -18.31
N ALA A 390 4.51 -20.71 -17.27
CA ALA A 390 3.38 -20.37 -16.41
C ALA A 390 3.58 -19.02 -15.71
N SER A 391 4.77 -18.75 -15.17
CA SER A 391 5.09 -17.47 -14.54
C SER A 391 5.05 -16.32 -15.55
N ARG A 392 5.61 -16.51 -16.75
CA ARG A 392 5.52 -15.51 -17.83
C ARG A 392 4.06 -15.23 -18.21
N ALA A 393 3.23 -16.26 -18.38
CA ALA A 393 1.82 -16.08 -18.70
C ALA A 393 1.06 -15.32 -17.61
N VAL A 394 1.36 -15.58 -16.34
CA VAL A 394 0.79 -14.86 -15.18
C VAL A 394 1.29 -13.41 -15.12
N ASP A 395 2.57 -13.17 -15.37
CA ASP A 395 3.18 -11.85 -15.39
C ASP A 395 2.64 -10.98 -16.55
N ASP A 396 2.44 -11.57 -17.74
CA ASP A 396 1.88 -10.88 -18.91
C ASP A 396 0.42 -10.43 -18.67
N LEU A 397 -0.31 -11.14 -17.80
CA LEU A 397 -1.64 -10.73 -17.33
C LEU A 397 -1.58 -9.62 -16.27
N GLY A 398 -0.40 -9.30 -15.73
CA GLY A 398 -0.17 -8.23 -14.77
C GLY A 398 -0.41 -8.61 -13.32
N PHE A 399 -0.34 -9.90 -12.98
CA PHE A 399 -0.32 -10.32 -11.59
C PHE A 399 0.93 -9.80 -10.88
N VAL A 400 0.76 -9.36 -9.63
CA VAL A 400 1.89 -8.80 -8.84
C VAL A 400 2.63 -9.88 -8.05
N TYR A 401 1.97 -11.00 -7.76
CA TYR A 401 2.49 -12.01 -6.84
C TYR A 401 2.21 -13.42 -7.37
N THR A 402 3.27 -14.12 -7.73
CA THR A 402 3.27 -15.56 -8.01
C THR A 402 4.02 -16.27 -6.89
N ALA A 403 3.46 -17.36 -6.37
CA ALA A 403 4.09 -18.18 -5.33
C ALA A 403 4.20 -19.63 -5.81
N ALA A 404 5.39 -20.23 -5.69
CA ALA A 404 5.66 -21.60 -6.08
C ALA A 404 5.69 -22.50 -4.85
N PHE A 405 5.09 -23.67 -4.97
CA PHE A 405 5.03 -24.69 -3.93
C PHE A 405 5.37 -26.05 -4.53
N HIS A 406 5.97 -26.94 -3.75
CA HIS A 406 6.15 -28.32 -4.17
C HIS A 406 4.79 -29.05 -4.17
N ALA A 407 4.44 -29.74 -5.25
CA ALA A 407 3.12 -30.35 -5.43
C ALA A 407 2.80 -31.40 -4.36
N HIS A 408 3.77 -32.23 -3.97
CA HIS A 408 3.56 -33.26 -2.96
C HIS A 408 3.76 -32.84 -1.49
N THR A 409 4.59 -31.83 -1.17
CA THR A 409 4.82 -31.45 0.24
C THR A 409 4.04 -30.19 0.62
N GLY A 410 3.67 -29.36 -0.36
CA GLY A 410 3.09 -28.04 -0.13
C GLY A 410 4.09 -27.03 0.43
N GLU A 411 5.37 -27.39 0.55
CA GLU A 411 6.43 -26.48 0.98
C GLU A 411 6.65 -25.42 -0.09
N ARG A 412 6.92 -24.20 0.37
CA ARG A 412 7.19 -23.08 -0.54
C ARG A 412 8.56 -23.28 -1.18
N LEU A 413 8.60 -23.20 -2.50
CA LEU A 413 9.83 -23.23 -3.28
C LEU A 413 10.43 -21.82 -3.35
N ASP A 414 11.75 -21.73 -3.34
CA ASP A 414 12.43 -20.45 -3.54
C ASP A 414 12.40 -20.08 -5.03
N HIS A 415 11.94 -18.87 -5.33
CA HIS A 415 11.72 -18.40 -6.70
C HIS A 415 13.02 -18.08 -7.47
N GLY A 416 14.18 -18.18 -6.80
CA GLY A 416 15.48 -17.85 -7.37
C GLY A 416 16.30 -19.04 -7.86
N SER A 417 15.91 -20.29 -7.57
CA SER A 417 16.69 -21.44 -8.05
C SER A 417 16.34 -21.73 -9.51
N ARG A 418 17.36 -21.76 -10.39
CA ARG A 418 17.16 -22.15 -11.80
C ARG A 418 16.58 -23.55 -11.95
N ASP A 419 16.73 -24.37 -10.92
CA ASP A 419 16.28 -25.75 -10.90
C ASP A 419 14.76 -25.90 -10.92
N VAL A 420 13.98 -24.87 -10.52
CA VAL A 420 12.51 -24.93 -10.51
C VAL A 420 11.85 -24.46 -11.81
N ASP A 421 12.60 -23.82 -12.71
CA ASP A 421 12.03 -23.25 -13.95
C ASP A 421 11.38 -24.31 -14.86
N ASP A 422 12.01 -25.48 -14.93
CA ASP A 422 11.60 -26.58 -15.80
C ASP A 422 10.59 -27.53 -15.12
N TRP A 423 10.22 -27.25 -13.86
CA TRP A 423 9.22 -28.02 -13.14
C TRP A 423 7.83 -27.75 -13.70
N ARG A 424 6.97 -28.77 -13.77
CA ARG A 424 5.63 -28.63 -14.33
C ARG A 424 4.60 -28.26 -13.29
N VAL A 425 3.63 -27.42 -13.66
CA VAL A 425 2.49 -27.08 -12.79
C VAL A 425 1.52 -28.26 -12.73
N CYS A 426 1.35 -28.86 -11.55
CA CYS A 426 0.31 -29.87 -11.30
C CYS A 426 -1.02 -29.25 -10.88
N ARG A 427 -0.96 -28.13 -10.16
CA ARG A 427 -2.13 -27.43 -9.63
C ARG A 427 -1.86 -25.94 -9.58
N GLN A 428 -2.91 -25.15 -9.77
CA GLN A 428 -2.89 -23.72 -9.63
C GLN A 428 -4.02 -23.23 -8.72
N GLN A 429 -3.82 -22.06 -8.14
CA GLN A 429 -4.84 -21.28 -7.46
C GLN A 429 -4.56 -19.80 -7.77
N PRO A 430 -5.49 -19.04 -8.37
CA PRO A 430 -6.88 -19.39 -8.67
C PRO A 430 -7.05 -20.53 -9.69
N ALA A 431 -8.21 -21.19 -9.63
CA ALA A 431 -8.57 -22.23 -10.60
C ALA A 431 -8.65 -21.62 -12.02
N PRO A 432 -8.41 -22.41 -13.08
CA PRO A 432 -8.59 -21.93 -14.44
C PRO A 432 -10.01 -21.42 -14.67
N ASP A 433 -10.15 -20.49 -15.61
CA ASP A 433 -11.38 -19.80 -16.00
C ASP A 433 -12.04 -18.98 -14.88
N ARG A 434 -11.37 -18.84 -13.72
CA ARG A 434 -11.87 -18.03 -12.63
C ARG A 434 -11.50 -16.56 -12.84
N GLU A 435 -12.50 -15.70 -12.80
CA GLU A 435 -12.29 -14.26 -12.77
C GLU A 435 -11.75 -13.82 -11.40
N VAL A 436 -10.58 -13.18 -11.39
CA VAL A 436 -9.86 -12.77 -10.17
C VAL A 436 -9.25 -11.38 -10.30
N LEU A 437 -8.95 -10.75 -9.17
CA LEU A 437 -8.29 -9.43 -9.14
C LEU A 437 -6.80 -9.57 -9.45
N LEU A 438 -6.15 -8.59 -10.11
CA LEU A 438 -4.69 -8.60 -10.33
C LEU A 438 -3.84 -8.61 -9.05
N SER A 439 -4.40 -8.10 -7.94
CA SER A 439 -3.76 -8.18 -6.62
C SER A 439 -3.89 -9.55 -5.96
N THR A 440 -4.69 -10.45 -6.54
CA THR A 440 -4.78 -11.85 -6.09
C THR A 440 -3.43 -12.51 -6.32
N ARG A 441 -2.98 -13.31 -5.36
CA ARG A 441 -1.77 -14.11 -5.54
C ARG A 441 -2.09 -15.34 -6.40
N ALA A 442 -1.22 -15.64 -7.37
CA ALA A 442 -1.24 -16.89 -8.12
C ALA A 442 -0.31 -17.91 -7.43
N ASP A 443 -0.88 -18.90 -6.76
CA ASP A 443 -0.15 -20.01 -6.15
C ASP A 443 -0.06 -21.17 -7.16
N LEU A 444 1.14 -21.62 -7.48
CA LEU A 444 1.44 -22.70 -8.42
C LEU A 444 2.12 -23.85 -7.67
N TRP A 445 1.58 -25.05 -7.80
CA TRP A 445 2.13 -26.28 -7.22
C TRP A 445 2.87 -27.05 -8.30
N LEU A 446 4.18 -27.16 -8.14
CA LEU A 446 5.13 -27.62 -9.13
C LEU A 446 5.63 -29.02 -8.80
N ILE A 447 5.94 -29.80 -9.83
CA ILE A 447 6.59 -31.10 -9.69
C ILE A 447 7.85 -31.17 -10.55
N GLY A 448 8.90 -31.76 -9.98
CA GLY A 448 10.18 -31.95 -10.66
C GLY A 448 10.07 -32.86 -11.89
N PRO A 449 11.07 -32.79 -12.80
CA PRO A 449 11.14 -33.70 -13.94
C PRO A 449 11.21 -35.16 -13.47
N GLY A 450 10.48 -36.05 -14.15
CA GLY A 450 10.42 -37.48 -13.84
C GLY A 450 9.32 -37.89 -12.86
N ASP A 451 8.77 -36.94 -12.10
CA ASP A 451 7.68 -37.20 -11.16
C ASP A 451 6.29 -36.90 -11.78
N SER A 452 5.26 -37.61 -11.29
CA SER A 452 3.90 -37.53 -11.81
C SER A 452 2.97 -36.70 -10.90
N CYS A 453 2.08 -35.91 -11.52
CA CYS A 453 1.06 -35.14 -10.81
C CYS A 453 -0.04 -36.01 -10.15
N THR A 454 -0.04 -37.32 -10.39
CA THR A 454 -1.08 -38.26 -9.94
C THR A 454 -0.96 -38.70 -8.47
N LYS A 455 0.14 -38.39 -7.78
CA LYS A 455 0.23 -38.65 -6.34
C LYS A 455 -0.65 -37.63 -5.59
N PRO A 456 -1.63 -38.06 -4.80
CA PRO A 456 -2.53 -37.13 -4.11
C PRO A 456 -1.70 -36.24 -3.18
N SER A 457 -1.73 -34.92 -3.41
CA SER A 457 -1.14 -33.96 -2.49
C SER A 457 -1.75 -34.18 -1.10
N PRO A 458 -0.94 -34.09 -0.03
CA PRO A 458 -1.47 -34.07 1.33
C PRO A 458 -2.49 -32.95 1.42
N LYS A 459 -3.69 -33.28 1.91
CA LYS A 459 -4.71 -32.27 2.21
C LYS A 459 -4.06 -31.20 3.11
N PRO A 460 -4.32 -29.90 2.87
CA PRO A 460 -3.73 -28.84 3.67
C PRO A 460 -3.96 -29.15 5.15
N SER A 461 -2.85 -29.35 5.86
CA SER A 461 -2.87 -29.69 7.28
C SER A 461 -3.66 -28.61 8.04
N PRO A 462 -4.74 -28.98 8.76
CA PRO A 462 -5.49 -28.02 9.55
C PRO A 462 -4.55 -27.38 10.58
N LYS A 463 -4.49 -26.04 10.59
CA LYS A 463 -3.66 -25.28 11.55
C LYS A 463 -3.85 -25.85 12.96
N PRO A 464 -2.75 -26.18 13.69
CA PRO A 464 -2.85 -26.73 15.03
C PRO A 464 -3.72 -25.84 15.91
N LYS A 465 -4.71 -26.43 16.58
CA LYS A 465 -5.54 -25.69 17.54
C LYS A 465 -4.62 -25.00 18.56
N PRO A 466 -4.85 -23.72 18.88
CA PRO A 466 -4.06 -23.02 19.90
C PRO A 466 -4.09 -23.82 21.21
N LYS A 467 -2.92 -24.14 21.77
CA LYS A 467 -2.85 -24.80 23.07
C LYS A 467 -3.59 -23.96 24.11
N PRO A 468 -4.39 -24.57 25.01
CA PRO A 468 -5.09 -23.84 26.07
C PRO A 468 -4.09 -23.01 26.88
N LYS A 469 -4.40 -21.73 27.10
CA LYS A 469 -3.58 -20.85 27.96
C LYS A 469 -3.48 -21.46 29.36
N PRO A 470 -2.29 -21.52 29.99
CA PRO A 470 -2.14 -21.98 31.36
C PRO A 470 -3.00 -21.13 32.31
N LYS A 471 -3.71 -21.78 33.24
CA LYS A 471 -4.48 -21.08 34.28
C LYS A 471 -3.55 -20.18 35.10
N PRO A 472 -3.95 -18.93 35.41
CA PRO A 472 -3.14 -18.02 36.23
C PRO A 472 -2.88 -18.65 37.60
N LYS A 473 -1.62 -18.67 38.05
CA LYS A 473 -1.27 -19.09 39.41
C LYS A 473 -1.91 -18.12 40.42
N PRO A 474 -2.39 -18.61 41.57
CA PRO A 474 -2.96 -17.76 42.62
C PRO A 474 -1.94 -16.74 43.10
N LYS A 475 -2.33 -15.46 43.18
CA LYS A 475 -1.48 -14.40 43.74
C LYS A 475 -1.23 -14.70 45.23
N SER A 476 0.04 -14.74 45.62
CA SER A 476 0.48 -14.81 47.01
C SER A 476 -0.09 -13.64 47.80
N LYS A 477 -0.64 -13.94 48.99
CA LYS A 477 -1.21 -12.95 49.92
C LYS A 477 -0.18 -11.86 50.26
N PRO A 478 -0.60 -10.60 50.46
CA PRO A 478 0.27 -9.51 50.89
C PRO A 478 0.92 -9.84 52.24
N ARG A 479 2.23 -9.62 52.33
CA ARG A 479 3.04 -9.77 53.54
C ARG A 479 2.74 -8.57 54.45
N THR A 480 2.22 -8.83 55.64
CA THR A 480 1.97 -7.83 56.69
C THR A 480 3.30 -7.21 57.14
N GLU A 481 3.35 -5.88 57.23
CA GLU A 481 4.49 -5.13 57.76
C GLU A 481 4.75 -5.46 59.25
N PRO A 482 6.02 -5.49 59.72
CA PRO A 482 6.33 -5.77 61.12
C PRO A 482 6.18 -4.51 61.99
N LYS A 483 5.43 -4.63 63.09
CA LYS A 483 5.49 -3.68 64.22
C LYS A 483 6.75 -3.91 65.08
N PRO A 484 7.23 -2.88 65.80
CA PRO A 484 8.48 -2.91 66.54
C PRO A 484 8.43 -3.85 67.75
N GLY A 485 9.55 -4.49 68.02
CA GLY A 485 9.70 -5.52 69.05
C GLY A 485 9.55 -5.01 70.47
N THR A 486 8.99 -5.88 71.31
CA THR A 486 9.17 -5.82 72.75
C THR A 486 9.37 -7.24 73.26
N GLU A 487 10.46 -7.36 73.99
CA GLU A 487 10.99 -8.39 74.87
C GLU A 487 10.02 -9.49 75.35
N GLY A 488 10.57 -10.70 75.50
CA GLY A 488 10.06 -11.65 76.49
C GLY A 488 10.04 -13.12 76.07
N THR A 489 11.02 -13.86 76.59
CA THR A 489 10.76 -15.03 77.45
C THR A 489 10.21 -16.32 76.82
N SER A 490 11.13 -17.30 76.75
CA SER A 490 11.02 -18.72 77.11
C SER A 490 9.99 -19.66 76.44
N GLY A 491 10.47 -20.86 76.11
CA GLY A 491 9.85 -22.08 76.64
C GLY A 491 9.18 -23.02 75.64
N SER A 492 9.80 -24.20 75.50
CA SER A 492 9.19 -25.54 75.51
C SER A 492 7.97 -25.89 74.65
N ALA A 493 8.24 -26.82 73.73
CA ALA A 493 7.78 -28.22 73.74
C ALA A 493 6.30 -28.59 73.43
N THR A 494 6.21 -29.50 72.45
CA THR A 494 5.35 -30.71 72.36
C THR A 494 3.88 -30.64 71.91
N ALA A 495 3.59 -31.61 71.02
CA ALA A 495 2.42 -32.48 70.95
C ALA A 495 1.11 -32.00 70.30
N GLY A 496 0.73 -32.75 69.26
CA GLY A 496 -0.51 -33.52 69.33
C GLY A 496 -1.63 -33.12 68.35
N GLY A 497 -2.18 -34.12 67.66
CA GLY A 497 -3.60 -34.09 67.24
C GLY A 497 -3.90 -34.54 65.82
N ALA A 498 -4.20 -35.83 65.67
CA ALA A 498 -4.98 -36.41 64.57
C ALA A 498 -6.38 -35.74 64.45
N SER A 499 -7.13 -35.82 63.35
CA SER A 499 -8.03 -36.94 63.02
C SER A 499 -8.96 -36.59 61.84
N GLY A 500 -9.44 -37.62 61.12
CA GLY A 500 -10.70 -37.63 60.35
C GLY A 500 -10.53 -37.33 58.86
N GLY A 501 -10.84 -38.20 57.90
CA GLY A 501 -11.81 -39.31 57.86
C GLY A 501 -12.91 -38.95 56.86
N GLY A 502 -13.08 -39.75 55.79
CA GLY A 502 -14.16 -39.52 54.81
C GLY A 502 -13.98 -40.22 53.46
N THR A 503 -14.25 -41.52 53.45
CA THR A 503 -14.43 -42.42 52.29
C THR A 503 -15.65 -42.08 51.42
N GLY A 504 -15.63 -42.48 50.15
CA GLY A 504 -16.81 -42.46 49.29
C GLY A 504 -16.55 -43.00 47.88
N SER A 505 -16.55 -44.33 47.74
CA SER A 505 -16.44 -45.11 46.50
C SER A 505 -17.73 -45.04 45.65
N GLY A 506 -17.62 -45.23 44.34
CA GLY A 506 -18.75 -45.48 43.45
C GLY A 506 -18.30 -45.76 42.01
N GLY A 507 -17.99 -47.02 41.70
CA GLY A 507 -17.77 -47.51 40.35
C GLY A 507 -19.00 -48.25 39.79
N SER A 508 -18.96 -48.52 38.48
CA SER A 508 -19.64 -49.58 37.67
C SER A 508 -19.96 -49.00 36.27
N THR A 509 -19.34 -49.42 35.15
CA THR A 509 -19.38 -50.67 34.34
C THR A 509 -20.61 -50.87 33.43
N GLY A 510 -20.34 -51.20 32.15
CA GLY A 510 -21.25 -51.85 31.17
C GLY A 510 -21.94 -50.88 30.21
N GLY A 511 -22.06 -51.10 28.89
CA GLY A 511 -21.82 -52.26 28.04
C GLY A 511 -22.12 -51.90 26.57
N SER A 512 -21.73 -52.80 25.67
CA SER A 512 -21.65 -52.64 24.21
C SER A 512 -22.96 -52.87 23.43
N SER A 513 -22.88 -52.59 22.13
CA SER A 513 -23.58 -53.20 20.95
C SER A 513 -24.66 -52.37 20.24
N GLY A 514 -24.59 -52.40 18.90
CA GLY A 514 -25.55 -51.78 17.99
C GLY A 514 -25.01 -51.66 16.56
N THR A 515 -24.78 -52.80 15.90
CA THR A 515 -24.54 -52.90 14.45
C THR A 515 -25.88 -52.83 13.72
N SER A 516 -25.99 -52.01 12.67
CA SER A 516 -26.96 -52.24 11.58
C SER A 516 -26.42 -51.64 10.28
N GLY A 517 -26.07 -52.53 9.35
CA GLY A 517 -25.84 -52.18 7.95
C GLY A 517 -27.16 -51.88 7.24
N GLY A 518 -27.07 -51.07 6.20
CA GLY A 518 -28.16 -50.77 5.27
C GLY A 518 -27.59 -50.28 3.96
N THR A 519 -27.42 -51.20 3.02
CA THR A 519 -27.07 -50.93 1.63
C THR A 519 -28.35 -50.57 0.89
N THR A 520 -28.48 -49.33 0.40
CA THR A 520 -29.40 -48.98 -0.71
C THR A 520 -28.85 -47.76 -1.44
N GLY A 521 -28.69 -47.87 -2.76
CA GLY A 521 -28.33 -46.76 -3.64
C GLY A 521 -29.44 -45.72 -3.78
N GLY A 522 -29.08 -44.54 -4.27
CA GLY A 522 -30.03 -43.49 -4.67
C GLY A 522 -29.58 -42.07 -4.30
N THR A 523 -28.98 -41.39 -5.28
CA THR A 523 -29.23 -39.98 -5.65
C THR A 523 -29.22 -38.88 -4.56
N GLY A 524 -28.16 -38.06 -4.57
CA GLY A 524 -28.09 -36.63 -4.23
C GLY A 524 -29.02 -36.04 -3.16
N GLY A 525 -28.53 -35.95 -1.92
CA GLY A 525 -29.10 -35.10 -0.86
C GLY A 525 -27.99 -34.50 -0.01
N GLY A 526 -27.55 -33.29 -0.32
CA GLY A 526 -26.53 -32.60 0.47
C GLY A 526 -27.08 -32.19 1.83
N SER A 527 -26.42 -32.60 2.91
CA SER A 527 -26.67 -32.08 4.27
C SER A 527 -26.38 -30.58 4.31
N GLY A 528 -27.37 -29.76 3.97
CA GLY A 528 -27.25 -28.31 4.01
C GLY A 528 -27.17 -27.80 5.45
N ILE A 529 -26.42 -26.72 5.65
CA ILE A 529 -26.30 -26.05 6.94
C ILE A 529 -27.60 -25.30 7.27
N GLY A 530 -27.99 -25.30 8.55
CA GLY A 530 -29.12 -24.51 9.05
C GLY A 530 -28.67 -23.19 9.68
N PHE A 531 -29.50 -22.14 9.56
CA PHE A 531 -29.30 -20.92 10.36
C PHE A 531 -29.31 -21.24 11.86
N GLY A 532 -28.44 -20.58 12.63
CA GLY A 532 -28.27 -20.81 14.06
C GLY A 532 -27.39 -22.00 14.43
N GLN A 533 -27.01 -22.86 13.47
CA GLN A 533 -26.03 -23.91 13.71
C GLN A 533 -24.62 -23.34 13.88
N TYR A 534 -23.81 -24.01 14.70
CA TYR A 534 -22.43 -23.60 14.94
C TYR A 534 -21.60 -23.63 13.66
N CYS A 535 -20.72 -22.64 13.54
CA CYS A 535 -19.85 -22.49 12.38
C CYS A 535 -18.45 -22.07 12.80
N SER A 536 -17.46 -22.38 11.97
CA SER A 536 -16.08 -21.92 12.16
C SER A 536 -15.34 -21.99 10.81
N PRO A 537 -14.54 -20.98 10.44
CA PRO A 537 -14.26 -19.74 11.19
C PRO A 537 -15.36 -18.67 11.04
N VAL A 538 -15.38 -17.69 11.96
CA VAL A 538 -16.20 -16.47 11.80
C VAL A 538 -15.82 -15.78 10.48
N GLY A 539 -16.83 -15.42 9.70
CA GLY A 539 -16.69 -14.87 8.35
C GLY A 539 -16.77 -15.90 7.23
N ALA A 540 -16.79 -17.21 7.53
CA ALA A 540 -17.07 -18.23 6.52
C ALA A 540 -18.43 -17.97 5.85
N THR A 541 -18.53 -18.32 4.57
CA THR A 541 -19.76 -18.19 3.77
C THR A 541 -20.16 -19.56 3.25
N ALA A 542 -21.45 -19.84 3.21
CA ALA A 542 -21.97 -21.12 2.74
C ALA A 542 -23.40 -20.94 2.23
N THR A 543 -23.96 -22.00 1.64
CA THR A 543 -25.34 -22.03 1.17
C THR A 543 -26.13 -22.97 2.07
N THR A 544 -27.25 -22.49 2.60
CA THR A 544 -28.19 -23.27 3.41
C THR A 544 -28.88 -24.36 2.59
N ALA A 545 -29.51 -25.33 3.26
CA ALA A 545 -30.21 -26.43 2.59
C ALA A 545 -31.29 -25.94 1.60
N ASP A 546 -31.84 -24.76 1.84
CA ASP A 546 -32.84 -24.06 1.03
C ASP A 546 -32.23 -23.02 0.07
N GLY A 547 -30.92 -23.09 -0.20
CA GLY A 547 -30.29 -22.30 -1.26
C GLY A 547 -29.93 -20.86 -0.89
N ARG A 548 -30.19 -20.42 0.35
CA ARG A 548 -29.90 -19.04 0.78
C ARG A 548 -28.45 -18.86 1.23
N PRO A 549 -27.80 -17.74 0.89
CA PRO A 549 -26.44 -17.46 1.35
C PRO A 549 -26.43 -17.19 2.86
N ALA A 550 -25.59 -17.93 3.58
CA ALA A 550 -25.30 -17.76 4.98
C ALA A 550 -23.87 -17.30 5.20
N LYS A 551 -23.66 -16.54 6.27
CA LYS A 551 -22.34 -16.14 6.75
C LYS A 551 -22.21 -16.50 8.22
N CYS A 552 -21.02 -16.92 8.63
CA CYS A 552 -20.72 -17.27 10.00
C CYS A 552 -20.46 -16.00 10.82
N PHE A 553 -21.29 -15.73 11.83
CA PHE A 553 -21.17 -14.55 12.69
C PHE A 553 -20.84 -14.95 14.13
N MET A 554 -20.12 -14.10 14.85
CA MET A 554 -19.92 -14.26 16.29
C MET A 554 -21.18 -13.78 17.03
N GLY A 555 -21.85 -14.69 17.74
CA GLY A 555 -22.98 -14.35 18.62
C GLY A 555 -22.53 -13.53 19.84
N ARG A 556 -23.49 -12.90 20.53
CA ARG A 556 -23.24 -12.17 21.80
C ARG A 556 -22.74 -13.10 22.91
N ASP A 557 -23.06 -14.38 22.81
CA ASP A 557 -22.61 -15.48 23.67
C ASP A 557 -21.16 -15.92 23.38
N GLY A 558 -20.48 -15.31 22.40
CA GLY A 558 -19.14 -15.69 21.99
C GLY A 558 -19.06 -16.98 21.18
N GLN A 559 -20.21 -17.52 20.75
CA GLN A 559 -20.28 -18.71 19.90
C GLN A 559 -20.60 -18.32 18.46
N ALA A 560 -19.84 -18.88 17.51
CA ALA A 560 -20.01 -18.57 16.11
C ALA A 560 -21.14 -19.41 15.50
N ARG A 561 -22.12 -18.76 14.84
CA ARG A 561 -23.29 -19.42 14.23
C ARG A 561 -23.59 -18.89 12.82
N TRP A 562 -24.16 -19.73 11.97
CA TRP A 562 -24.62 -19.34 10.63
C TRP A 562 -25.80 -18.36 10.73
N GLY A 563 -25.67 -17.20 10.10
CA GLY A 563 -26.71 -16.16 10.02
C GLY A 563 -26.89 -15.65 8.59
N TYR A 564 -27.89 -14.80 8.37
CA TYR A 564 -28.16 -14.20 7.06
C TYR A 564 -27.01 -13.33 6.59
N ASN A 565 -26.57 -13.52 5.35
CA ASN A 565 -25.60 -12.66 4.72
C ASN A 565 -26.29 -11.38 4.18
N SER A 566 -26.67 -10.46 5.06
CA SER A 566 -27.32 -9.18 4.71
C SER A 566 -26.30 -8.12 4.23
N GLY A 567 -25.38 -8.53 3.36
CA GLY A 567 -24.32 -7.70 2.81
C GLY A 567 -24.81 -6.69 1.77
#